data_AF-A0A1R1ML00-F1
#
_entry.id   AF-A0A1R1ML00-F1
#
_cell.length_a   1.000
_cell.length_b   1.000
_cell.length_c   1.000
_cell.angle_alpha   90.00
_cell.angle_beta   90.00
_cell.angle_gamma   90.00
#
_symmetry.space_group_name_H-M   'P 1'
#
loop_
_entity.id
_entity.type
_entity.pdbx_description
1 polymer ?
#
loop_
_entity_poly.entity_id
_entity_poly.type
_entity_poly.pdbx_seq_one_letter_code
_entity_poly.pdbx_strand_id
1 'polypeptide(L)'
;MELLEILFDFKFSKFITTKVAGVTLGIAYLAETLFALAALLGSSREGVAAFIGTFIAVIIILPMAMVGTRVWMEGMISLIKVAEESSKIRELLEKKVDSN
;
A
#
# COMPACT_ATOMS: atom_id res chain seq x y z
N MET A 1 -16.86 12.28 6.63
CA MET A 1 -16.49 13.26 5.59
C MET A 1 -15.03 13.67 5.71
N GLU A 2 -14.50 13.92 6.91
CA GLU A 2 -13.06 14.23 7.11
C GLU A 2 -12.08 13.20 6.51
N LEU A 3 -12.39 11.90 6.57
CA LEU A 3 -11.47 10.87 6.09
C LEU A 3 -11.33 10.86 4.55
N LEU A 4 -12.38 11.24 3.82
CA LEU A 4 -12.31 11.41 2.37
C LEU A 4 -11.57 12.70 2.02
N GLU A 5 -11.82 13.80 2.74
CA GLU A 5 -11.10 15.05 2.52
C GLU A 5 -9.60 14.91 2.81
N ILE A 6 -9.20 14.17 3.84
CA ILE A 6 -7.79 13.89 4.15
C ILE A 6 -7.12 13.01 3.07
N LEU A 7 -7.86 12.09 2.45
CA LEU A 7 -7.34 11.27 1.34
C LEU A 7 -7.14 12.08 0.06
N PHE A 8 -7.84 13.22 -0.08
CA PHE A 8 -7.78 14.10 -1.25
C PHE A 8 -7.21 15.50 -0.95
N ASP A 9 -6.74 15.76 0.28
CA ASP A 9 -6.02 16.98 0.63
C ASP A 9 -4.58 16.85 0.14
N PHE A 10 -4.37 17.28 -1.11
CA PHE A 10 -3.05 17.38 -1.72
C PHE A 10 -2.19 18.50 -1.08
N LYS A 11 -2.54 19.04 0.09
CA LYS A 11 -1.66 19.89 0.90
C LYS A 11 -0.83 19.01 1.83
N PHE A 12 0.39 18.76 1.37
CA PHE A 12 1.49 18.00 1.98
C PHE A 12 2.02 18.60 3.32
N SER A 13 1.16 19.07 4.24
CA SER A 13 1.58 19.87 5.39
C SER A 13 2.00 19.04 6.62
N LYS A 14 1.35 17.90 6.91
CA LYS A 14 1.76 16.98 8.00
C LYS A 14 1.23 15.57 7.70
N PHE A 15 2.09 14.68 7.18
CA PHE A 15 1.63 13.37 6.75
C PHE A 15 1.29 12.43 7.92
N ILE A 16 0.06 11.93 7.91
CA ILE A 16 -0.43 10.81 8.73
C ILE A 16 0.07 9.47 8.11
N THR A 17 1.29 9.44 7.57
CA THR A 17 1.74 8.44 6.58
C THR A 17 1.78 7.03 7.13
N THR A 18 2.25 6.83 8.37
CA THR A 18 2.48 5.47 8.91
C THR A 18 1.20 4.80 9.38
N LYS A 19 0.29 5.55 10.01
CA LYS A 19 -1.02 5.02 10.44
C LYS A 19 -1.93 4.73 9.25
N VAL A 20 -1.97 5.64 8.27
CA VAL A 20 -2.73 5.41 7.03
C VAL A 20 -2.13 4.26 6.23
N ALA A 21 -0.81 4.15 6.13
CA ALA A 21 -0.17 3.03 5.43
C ALA A 21 -0.51 1.66 6.03
N GLY A 22 -0.56 1.55 7.36
CA GLY A 22 -0.96 0.31 8.02
C GLY A 22 -2.41 -0.09 7.71
N VAL A 23 -3.34 0.88 7.70
CA VAL A 23 -4.74 0.65 7.33
C VAL A 23 -4.87 0.27 5.86
N THR A 24 -4.20 0.99 4.96
CA THR A 24 -4.19 0.72 3.52
C THR A 24 -3.61 -0.66 3.21
N LEU A 25 -2.53 -1.06 3.89
CA LEU A 25 -1.96 -2.41 3.75
C LEU A 25 -2.96 -3.48 4.20
N GLY A 26 -3.64 -3.27 5.32
CA GLY A 26 -4.70 -4.16 5.80
C GLY A 26 -5.85 -4.31 4.79
N ILE A 27 -6.30 -3.20 4.20
CA ILE A 27 -7.33 -3.21 3.15
C ILE A 27 -6.84 -3.94 1.90
N ALA A 28 -5.60 -3.72 1.49
CA ALA A 28 -5.02 -4.39 0.33
C ALA A 28 -4.95 -5.91 0.52
N TYR A 29 -4.46 -6.37 1.67
CA TYR A 29 -4.42 -7.80 2.00
C TYR A 29 -5.81 -8.43 2.08
N LEU A 30 -6.79 -7.70 2.62
CA LEU A 30 -8.18 -8.15 2.61
C LEU A 30 -8.68 -8.32 1.18
N ALA A 31 -8.42 -7.35 0.30
CA ALA A 31 -8.81 -7.42 -1.10
C ALA A 31 -8.14 -8.60 -1.83
N GLU A 32 -6.83 -8.81 -1.65
CA GLU A 32 -6.09 -9.94 -2.23
C GLU A 32 -6.65 -11.28 -1.76
N THR A 33 -6.95 -11.40 -0.46
CA THR A 33 -7.53 -12.62 0.13
C THR A 33 -8.92 -12.89 -0.45
N LEU A 34 -9.76 -11.86 -0.56
CA LEU A 34 -11.09 -11.98 -1.17
C LEU A 34 -11.00 -12.36 -2.65
N PHE A 35 -10.02 -11.83 -3.38
CA PHE A 35 -9.78 -12.17 -4.78
C PHE A 35 -9.38 -13.64 -4.94
N ALA A 36 -8.47 -14.14 -4.09
CA ALA A 36 -8.08 -15.54 -4.07
C ALA A 36 -9.25 -16.47 -3.71
N LEU A 37 -10.07 -16.07 -2.74
CA LEU A 37 -11.28 -16.80 -2.36
C LEU A 37 -12.29 -16.84 -3.52
N ALA A 38 -12.52 -15.71 -4.18
CA ALA A 38 -13.41 -15.61 -5.33
C ALA A 38 -12.93 -16.50 -6.49
N ALA A 39 -11.62 -16.55 -6.75
CA ALA A 39 -11.04 -17.43 -7.76
C ALA A 39 -11.28 -18.91 -7.43
N LEU A 40 -11.07 -19.32 -6.18
CA LEU A 40 -11.34 -20.69 -5.72
C LEU A 40 -12.83 -21.08 -5.82
N LEU A 41 -13.72 -20.20 -5.38
CA LEU A 41 -15.15 -20.43 -5.48
C LEU A 41 -15.61 -20.45 -6.94
N GLY A 42 -15.01 -19.64 -7.80
CA GLY A 42 -15.25 -19.64 -9.24
C GLY A 42 -14.87 -20.96 -9.89
N SER A 43 -13.65 -21.45 -9.65
CA SER A 43 -13.14 -22.68 -10.27
C SER A 43 -13.86 -23.94 -9.79
N SER A 44 -14.52 -23.90 -8.63
CA SER A 44 -15.36 -25.02 -8.17
C SER A 44 -16.49 -25.39 -9.14
N ARG A 45 -16.97 -24.42 -9.93
CA ARG A 45 -18.04 -24.62 -10.93
C ARG A 45 -17.54 -25.29 -12.21
N GLU A 46 -16.24 -25.25 -12.47
CA GLU A 46 -15.61 -25.79 -13.68
C GLU A 46 -15.16 -27.25 -13.50
N GLY A 47 -15.17 -27.75 -12.26
CA GLY A 47 -14.90 -29.15 -11.91
C GLY A 47 -13.67 -29.34 -11.03
N VAL A 48 -13.45 -30.57 -10.60
CA VAL A 48 -12.44 -30.92 -9.57
C VAL A 48 -11.02 -30.60 -10.03
N ALA A 49 -10.68 -30.87 -11.29
CA ALA A 49 -9.35 -30.60 -11.82
C ALA A 49 -9.02 -29.09 -11.84
N ALA A 50 -10.00 -28.26 -12.25
CA ALA A 50 -9.86 -26.81 -12.23
C ALA A 50 -9.69 -26.27 -10.80
N PHE A 51 -10.52 -26.76 -9.87
CA PHE A 51 -10.41 -26.38 -8.45
C PHE A 51 -9.03 -26.70 -7.85
N ILE A 52 -8.50 -27.91 -8.09
CA ILE A 52 -7.17 -28.31 -7.61
C ILE A 52 -6.09 -27.42 -8.24
N GLY A 53 -6.19 -27.15 -9.54
CA GLY A 53 -5.26 -26.25 -10.25
C GLY A 53 -5.25 -24.85 -9.64
N THR A 54 -6.42 -24.26 -9.43
CA THR A 54 -6.56 -22.94 -8.79
C THR A 54 -6.07 -22.97 -7.34
N PHE A 55 -6.31 -24.04 -6.59
CA PHE A 55 -5.84 -24.16 -5.21
C PHE A 55 -4.32 -24.14 -5.11
N ILE A 56 -3.64 -24.90 -5.96
CA ILE A 56 -2.17 -24.87 -6.05
C ILE A 56 -1.70 -23.47 -6.47
N ALA A 57 -2.36 -22.84 -7.45
CA ALA A 57 -2.02 -21.49 -7.88
C ALA A 57 -2.18 -20.46 -6.74
N VAL A 58 -3.25 -20.53 -5.95
CA VAL A 58 -3.48 -19.63 -4.80
C VAL A 58 -2.39 -19.79 -3.74
N ILE A 59 -1.95 -21.01 -3.43
CA ILE A 59 -0.86 -21.26 -2.47
C ILE A 59 0.42 -20.52 -2.85
N ILE A 60 0.70 -20.39 -4.15
CA ILE A 60 1.94 -19.78 -4.65
C ILE A 60 1.75 -18.28 -4.90
N ILE A 61 0.66 -17.90 -5.57
CA ILE A 61 0.43 -16.54 -6.05
C ILE A 61 0.01 -15.60 -4.91
N LEU A 62 -0.83 -16.05 -3.97
CA LEU A 62 -1.33 -15.17 -2.90
C LEU A 62 -0.18 -14.65 -2.01
N PRO A 63 0.76 -15.48 -1.50
CA PRO A 63 1.90 -14.97 -0.76
C PRO A 63 2.79 -14.02 -1.58
N MET A 64 3.01 -14.32 -2.87
CA MET A 64 3.79 -13.43 -3.73
C MET A 64 3.11 -12.07 -3.93
N ALA A 65 1.78 -12.05 -4.12
CA ALA A 65 1.01 -10.82 -4.23
C ALA A 65 1.12 -9.99 -2.93
N MET A 66 0.90 -10.61 -1.77
CA MET A 66 1.02 -9.94 -0.47
C MET A 66 2.42 -9.36 -0.23
N VAL A 67 3.48 -10.11 -0.55
CA VAL A 67 4.86 -9.62 -0.47
C VAL A 67 5.10 -8.46 -1.43
N GLY A 68 4.63 -8.57 -2.68
CA GLY A 68 4.71 -7.50 -3.66
C GLY A 68 4.03 -6.21 -3.19
N THR A 69 2.82 -6.32 -2.67
CA THR A 69 2.06 -5.20 -2.09
C THR A 69 2.79 -4.58 -0.90
N ARG A 70 3.42 -5.39 -0.05
CA ARG A 70 4.25 -4.88 1.05
C ARG A 70 5.45 -4.09 0.56
N VAL A 71 6.22 -4.66 -0.38
CA VAL A 71 7.41 -4.00 -0.96
C VAL A 71 7.00 -2.69 -1.63
N TRP A 72 5.88 -2.70 -2.36
CA TRP A 72 5.33 -1.50 -2.98
C TRP A 72 4.99 -0.41 -1.96
N MET A 73 4.26 -0.77 -0.90
CA MET A 73 3.89 0.16 0.18
C MET A 73 5.11 0.71 0.92
N GLU A 74 6.09 -0.13 1.26
CA GLU A 74 7.33 0.30 1.89
C GLU A 74 8.14 1.24 0.98
N GLY A 75 8.16 0.95 -0.33
CA GLY A 75 8.75 1.81 -1.35
C GLY A 75 8.09 3.19 -1.40
N MET A 76 6.75 3.24 -1.42
CA MET A 76 6.01 4.51 -1.38
C MET A 76 6.30 5.32 -0.12
N ILE A 77 6.31 4.68 1.06
CA ILE A 77 6.64 5.34 2.33
C ILE A 77 8.06 5.89 2.31
N SER A 78 9.01 5.13 1.75
CA SER A 78 10.40 5.57 1.61
C SER A 78 10.51 6.83 0.75
N LEU A 79 9.85 6.87 -0.41
CA LEU A 79 9.83 8.04 -1.28
C LEU A 79 9.26 9.28 -0.59
N ILE A 80 8.17 9.11 0.18
CA ILE A 80 7.57 10.22 0.93
C ILE A 80 8.54 10.73 2.00
N LYS A 81 9.20 9.85 2.74
CA LYS A 81 10.20 10.25 3.74
C LYS A 81 11.37 11.02 3.13
N VAL A 82 11.83 10.62 1.94
CA VAL A 82 12.89 11.34 1.22
C VAL A 82 12.43 12.75 0.84
N ALA A 83 11.18 12.90 0.37
CA ALA A 83 10.62 14.20 0.05
C ALA A 83 10.49 15.09 1.29
N GLU A 84 10.02 14.53 2.42
CA GLU A 84 9.92 15.25 3.70
C GLU A 84 11.30 15.75 4.16
N GLU A 85 12.32 14.90 4.14
CA GLU A 85 13.64 15.27 4.60
C GLU A 85 14.28 16.33 3.70
N SER A 86 14.05 16.22 2.38
CA SER A 86 14.49 17.23 1.41
C SER A 86 13.84 18.60 1.66
N SER A 87 12.55 18.63 2.03
CA SER A 87 11.84 19.88 2.34
C SER A 87 12.37 20.54 3.62
N LYS A 88 12.64 19.77 4.67
CA LYS A 88 13.23 20.27 5.92
C LYS A 88 14.62 20.83 5.69
N ILE A 89 15.45 20.17 4.89
CA ILE A 89 16.79 20.65 4.56
C ILE A 89 16.71 22.01 3.87
N ARG A 90 15.76 22.18 2.94
CA ARG A 90 15.54 23.46 2.27
C ARG A 90 15.14 24.57 3.24
N GLU A 91 14.18 24.32 4.13
CA GLU A 91 13.76 25.30 5.14
C GLU A 91 14.91 25.69 6.09
N LEU A 92 15.75 24.72 6.48
CA LEU A 92 16.92 24.99 7.31
C LEU A 92 17.99 25.82 6.58
N LEU A 93 18.18 25.60 5.27
CA LEU A 93 19.09 26.40 4.46
C LEU A 93 18.59 27.84 4.28
N GLU A 94 17.30 28.03 4.01
CA GLU A 94 16.67 29.36 3.90
C GLU A 94 16.85 30.15 5.20
N LYS A 95 16.56 29.54 6.37
CA LYS A 95 16.80 30.18 7.68
C LYS A 95 18.26 30.55 7.94
N LYS A 96 19.22 29.77 7.42
CA LYS A 96 20.65 30.03 7.61
C LYS A 96 21.16 31.18 6.73
N VAL A 97 20.54 31.37 5.56
CA VAL A 97 20.81 32.52 4.69
C VAL A 97 20.26 33.79 5.32
N ASP A 98 19.05 33.75 5.88
CA ASP A 98 18.42 34.91 6.53
C ASP A 98 19.10 35.33 7.86
N SER A 99 19.92 34.45 8.45
CA SER A 99 20.66 34.74 9.70
C SER A 99 22.07 35.32 9.49
N ASN A 100 22.52 35.48 8.25
CA ASN A 100 23.82 36.07 7.87
C ASN A 100 23.61 37.44 7.22
#